data_AF-A0A2E7BMD5-F1
#
_entry.id   AF-A0A2E7BMD5-F1
#
_cell.length_a   1.000
_cell.length_b   1.000
_cell.length_c   1.000
_cell.angle_alpha   90.00
_cell.angle_beta   90.00
_cell.angle_gamma   90.00
#
_symmetry.space_group_name_H-M   'P 1'
#
loop_
_entity.id
_entity.type
_entity.pdbx_description
1 polymer ?
#
loop_
_entity_poly.entity_id
_entity_poly.type
_entity_poly.pdbx_seq_one_letter_code
_entity_poly.pdbx_strand_id
1 'polypeptide(L)'
;MNSLQATAIVDALKALTGYSSHFSADSGTTQTLVDAELTQADDYWNNAQIVFVTGPNAGISRTILDFTASSDTLAFNALPNAVTAGNVYFLLPKPDVYYSSTKVFPIAANSKQFTANAAAWNTTGSYVEVVANVGANVELTGFYCSAISASDHQIYFATGGAGAEAIKGEFPCSAVGFIPLSSVRIANGTRLAAKTSSASTNADTINGFFTYKQVI
;
A
#
# COMPACT_ATOMS: atom_id res chain seq x y z
N MET A 1 -11.23 -27.65 1.34
CA MET A 1 -10.54 -26.72 0.42
C MET A 1 -9.18 -27.33 0.12
N ASN A 2 -8.81 -27.52 -1.15
CA ASN A 2 -7.50 -28.12 -1.48
C ASN A 2 -6.39 -27.05 -1.37
N SER A 3 -5.13 -27.47 -1.16
CA SER A 3 -3.99 -26.57 -0.93
C SER A 3 -3.74 -25.57 -2.07
N LEU A 4 -4.11 -25.97 -3.30
CA LEU A 4 -4.05 -25.12 -4.49
C LEU A 4 -5.04 -23.95 -4.44
N GLN A 5 -6.27 -24.16 -3.95
CA GLN A 5 -7.26 -23.08 -3.80
C GLN A 5 -6.87 -22.11 -2.68
N ALA A 6 -6.32 -22.61 -1.57
CA ALA A 6 -5.87 -21.74 -0.48
C ALA A 6 -4.73 -20.82 -0.91
N THR A 7 -3.77 -21.33 -1.70
CA THR A 7 -2.63 -20.56 -2.21
C THR A 7 -3.07 -19.46 -3.19
N ALA A 8 -3.98 -19.77 -4.10
CA ALA A 8 -4.51 -18.78 -5.05
C ALA A 8 -5.30 -17.66 -4.36
N ILE A 9 -6.06 -17.98 -3.31
CA ILE A 9 -6.79 -16.99 -2.52
C ILE A 9 -5.82 -16.10 -1.74
N VAL A 10 -4.78 -16.70 -1.14
CA VAL A 10 -3.71 -15.98 -0.45
C VAL A 10 -3.00 -15.00 -1.39
N ASP A 11 -2.63 -15.43 -2.58
CA ASP A 11 -1.93 -14.58 -3.55
C ASP A 11 -2.82 -13.48 -4.12
N ALA A 12 -4.11 -13.76 -4.33
CA ALA A 12 -5.11 -12.75 -4.69
C ALA A 12 -5.32 -11.72 -3.56
N LEU A 13 -5.32 -12.15 -2.29
CA LEU A 13 -5.42 -11.25 -1.14
C LEU A 13 -4.20 -10.34 -1.04
N LYS A 14 -2.98 -10.90 -1.16
CA LYS A 14 -1.73 -10.13 -1.18
C LYS A 14 -1.72 -9.08 -2.28
N ALA A 15 -2.20 -9.43 -3.48
CA ALA A 15 -2.28 -8.53 -4.62
C ALA A 15 -3.32 -7.41 -4.42
N LEU A 16 -4.41 -7.69 -3.70
CA LEU A 16 -5.49 -6.73 -3.47
C LEU A 16 -5.21 -5.78 -2.29
N THR A 17 -4.56 -6.27 -1.24
CA THR A 17 -4.38 -5.51 0.01
C THR A 17 -2.97 -4.96 0.19
N GLY A 18 -1.99 -5.46 -0.58
CA GLY A 18 -0.58 -5.15 -0.37
C GLY A 18 0.01 -5.73 0.92
N TYR A 19 -0.78 -6.47 1.71
CA TYR A 19 -0.34 -7.13 2.93
C TYR A 19 0.24 -8.51 2.59
N SER A 20 1.55 -8.65 2.72
CA SER A 20 2.29 -9.87 2.39
C SER A 20 2.52 -10.80 3.59
N SER A 21 2.26 -10.34 4.81
CA SER A 21 2.46 -11.10 6.05
C SER A 21 1.19 -11.87 6.45
N HIS A 22 1.33 -13.19 6.53
CA HIS A 22 0.41 -14.06 7.26
C HIS A 22 1.00 -14.33 8.64
N PHE A 23 0.13 -14.54 9.62
CA PHE A 23 0.50 -14.83 11.00
C PHE A 23 0.11 -16.27 11.33
N SER A 24 0.66 -16.79 12.42
CA SER A 24 0.41 -18.15 12.88
C SER A 24 0.02 -18.12 14.34
N ALA A 25 -1.23 -18.47 14.64
CA ALA A 25 -1.73 -18.47 16.01
C ALA A 25 -0.87 -19.34 16.92
N ASP A 26 -0.54 -18.84 18.11
CA ASP A 26 0.10 -19.62 19.17
C ASP A 26 -0.93 -20.44 19.96
N SER A 27 -2.12 -19.87 20.17
CA SER A 27 -3.26 -20.56 20.81
C SER A 27 -4.58 -19.81 20.60
N GLY A 28 -5.67 -20.30 21.19
CA GLY A 28 -6.93 -19.57 21.23
C GLY A 28 -8.12 -20.39 21.69
N THR A 29 -9.30 -19.81 21.54
CA THR A 29 -10.59 -20.44 21.84
C THR A 29 -11.53 -20.28 20.64
N THR A 30 -12.83 -20.50 20.81
CA THR A 30 -13.81 -20.14 19.77
C THR A 30 -13.98 -18.62 19.64
N GLN A 31 -13.56 -17.82 20.62
CA GLN A 31 -13.78 -16.36 20.65
C GLN A 31 -12.48 -15.56 20.75
N THR A 32 -11.35 -16.24 20.86
CA THR A 32 -10.05 -15.58 21.03
C THR A 32 -8.97 -16.24 20.18
N LEU A 33 -7.95 -15.46 19.84
CA LEU A 33 -6.69 -15.91 19.28
C LEU A 33 -5.56 -15.22 20.05
N VAL A 34 -4.50 -15.97 20.37
CA VAL A 34 -3.26 -15.45 20.96
C VAL A 34 -2.13 -15.66 19.97
N ASP A 35 -1.33 -14.62 19.74
CA ASP A 35 -0.15 -14.68 18.87
C ASP A 35 0.89 -13.64 19.33
N ALA A 36 2.00 -14.11 19.89
CA ALA A 36 3.05 -13.28 20.47
C ALA A 36 3.81 -12.44 19.43
N GLU A 37 3.62 -12.66 18.13
CA GLU A 37 4.17 -11.79 17.08
C GLU A 37 3.39 -10.47 16.94
N LEU A 38 2.23 -10.34 17.58
CA LEU A 38 1.40 -9.13 17.58
C LEU A 38 1.91 -8.08 18.58
N THR A 39 3.02 -7.41 18.27
CA THR A 39 3.67 -6.46 19.19
C THR A 39 3.11 -5.03 19.20
N GLN A 40 1.88 -4.83 18.73
CA GLN A 40 1.29 -3.48 18.62
C GLN A 40 0.71 -3.01 19.96
N ALA A 41 0.35 -1.72 20.04
CA ALA A 41 -0.29 -1.17 21.23
C ALA A 41 -1.71 -1.73 21.44
N ASP A 42 -2.23 -1.57 22.65
CA ASP A 42 -3.62 -1.92 23.00
C ASP A 42 -4.60 -1.25 22.02
N ASP A 43 -5.72 -1.92 21.73
CA ASP A 43 -6.75 -1.49 20.78
C ASP A 43 -6.29 -1.32 19.31
N TYR A 44 -5.01 -1.61 18.99
CA TYR A 44 -4.48 -1.37 17.64
C TYR A 44 -5.28 -2.12 16.57
N TRP A 45 -5.68 -3.37 16.84
CA TRP A 45 -6.44 -4.20 15.90
C TRP A 45 -7.97 -4.10 16.05
N ASN A 46 -8.49 -3.22 16.91
CA ASN A 46 -9.94 -3.11 17.10
C ASN A 46 -10.62 -2.71 15.79
N ASN A 47 -11.72 -3.40 15.47
CA ASN A 47 -12.47 -3.33 14.21
C ASN A 47 -11.75 -3.89 12.97
N ALA A 48 -10.51 -4.36 13.05
CA ALA A 48 -9.87 -5.07 11.93
C ALA A 48 -10.60 -6.39 11.60
N GLN A 49 -10.36 -6.94 10.43
CA GLN A 49 -10.90 -8.24 10.03
C GLN A 49 -9.80 -9.31 10.14
N ILE A 50 -10.10 -10.40 10.83
CA ILE A 50 -9.30 -11.61 10.81
C ILE A 50 -9.87 -12.60 9.80
N VAL A 51 -9.00 -13.21 8.98
CA VAL A 51 -9.37 -14.25 8.01
C VAL A 51 -8.52 -15.50 8.28
N PHE A 52 -9.16 -16.61 8.61
CA PHE A 52 -8.49 -17.89 8.83
C PHE A 52 -8.23 -18.59 7.49
N VAL A 53 -6.99 -18.98 7.24
CA VAL A 53 -6.54 -19.59 5.98
C VAL A 53 -6.43 -21.11 6.11
N THR A 54 -6.02 -21.58 7.28
CA THR A 54 -5.84 -23.01 7.56
C THR A 54 -6.64 -23.44 8.79
N GLY A 55 -6.64 -24.76 9.06
CA GLY A 55 -7.35 -25.35 10.19
C GLY A 55 -8.86 -25.50 9.99
N PRO A 56 -9.59 -25.95 11.02
CA PRO A 56 -11.04 -26.20 10.95
C PRO A 56 -11.90 -24.96 10.66
N ASN A 57 -11.34 -23.76 10.86
CA ASN A 57 -12.01 -22.49 10.58
C ASN A 57 -11.59 -21.87 9.23
N ALA A 58 -10.84 -22.59 8.38
CA ALA A 58 -10.37 -22.06 7.10
C ALA A 58 -11.51 -21.49 6.22
N GLY A 59 -11.28 -20.29 5.68
CA GLY A 59 -12.25 -19.55 4.88
C GLY A 59 -13.25 -18.71 5.68
N ILE A 60 -13.20 -18.76 7.02
CA ILE A 60 -14.06 -17.95 7.89
C ILE A 60 -13.34 -16.64 8.24
N SER A 61 -14.09 -15.54 8.23
CA SER A 61 -13.63 -14.25 8.76
C SER A 61 -14.46 -13.76 9.95
N ARG A 62 -13.85 -12.90 10.76
CA ARG A 62 -14.48 -12.19 11.87
C ARG A 62 -13.97 -10.76 11.97
N THR A 63 -14.81 -9.88 12.50
CA THR A 63 -14.34 -8.57 13.00
C THR A 63 -13.75 -8.76 14.39
N ILE A 64 -12.59 -8.15 14.60
CA ILE A 64 -11.90 -8.08 15.89
C ILE A 64 -12.63 -7.06 16.75
N LEU A 65 -13.14 -7.52 17.88
CA LEU A 65 -13.85 -6.71 18.87
C LEU A 65 -12.87 -5.97 19.79
N ASP A 66 -11.77 -6.63 20.13
CA ASP A 66 -10.76 -6.11 21.05
C ASP A 66 -9.37 -6.72 20.78
N PHE A 67 -8.31 -5.99 21.11
CA PHE A 67 -6.93 -6.45 21.10
C PHE A 67 -6.23 -6.02 22.38
N THR A 68 -5.92 -7.00 23.23
CA THR A 68 -5.24 -6.80 24.51
C THR A 68 -3.74 -7.01 24.36
N ALA A 69 -2.97 -5.91 24.27
CA ALA A 69 -1.53 -5.95 23.98
C ALA A 69 -0.69 -6.61 25.09
N SER A 70 -1.14 -6.62 26.34
CA SER A 70 -0.41 -7.27 27.44
C SER A 70 -0.41 -8.80 27.36
N SER A 71 -1.25 -9.37 26.50
CA SER A 71 -1.46 -10.80 26.33
C SER A 71 -1.52 -11.23 24.87
N ASP A 72 -1.20 -10.31 23.95
CA ASP A 72 -1.26 -10.48 22.50
C ASP A 72 -2.54 -11.18 22.01
N THR A 73 -3.67 -10.83 22.64
CA THR A 73 -4.93 -11.54 22.47
C THR A 73 -5.91 -10.73 21.63
N LEU A 74 -6.38 -11.31 20.54
CA LEU A 74 -7.50 -10.82 19.75
C LEU A 74 -8.81 -11.46 20.21
N ALA A 75 -9.83 -10.64 20.48
CA ALA A 75 -11.18 -11.10 20.78
C ALA A 75 -12.12 -10.89 19.58
N PHE A 76 -13.04 -11.83 19.34
CA PHE A 76 -14.00 -11.77 18.25
C PHE A 76 -15.25 -12.63 18.54
N ASN A 77 -16.31 -12.44 17.74
CA ASN A 77 -17.50 -13.27 17.81
C ASN A 77 -17.20 -14.75 17.53
N ALA A 78 -17.91 -15.64 18.22
CA ALA A 78 -17.64 -17.08 18.20
C ALA A 78 -17.46 -17.69 16.79
N LEU A 79 -16.43 -18.53 16.68
CA LEU A 79 -16.14 -19.42 15.56
C LEU A 79 -16.79 -20.79 15.77
N PRO A 80 -17.03 -21.56 14.70
CA PRO A 80 -17.56 -22.92 14.81
C PRO A 80 -16.63 -23.89 15.55
N ASN A 81 -15.31 -23.67 15.46
CA ASN A 81 -14.29 -24.48 16.13
C ASN A 81 -13.30 -23.57 16.88
N ALA A 82 -12.61 -24.10 17.90
CA ALA A 82 -11.57 -23.36 18.58
C ALA A 82 -10.37 -23.08 17.66
N VAL A 83 -9.75 -21.90 17.80
CA VAL A 83 -8.44 -21.60 17.21
C VAL A 83 -7.39 -22.48 17.89
N THR A 84 -6.51 -23.08 17.09
CA THR A 84 -5.44 -23.96 17.57
C THR A 84 -4.08 -23.45 17.10
N ALA A 85 -3.02 -23.82 17.84
CA ALA A 85 -1.65 -23.47 17.48
C ALA A 85 -1.33 -23.88 16.03
N GLY A 86 -0.66 -22.99 15.28
CA GLY A 86 -0.31 -23.21 13.87
C GLY A 86 -1.44 -22.93 12.87
N ASN A 87 -2.61 -22.46 13.32
CA ASN A 87 -3.64 -21.95 12.39
C ASN A 87 -3.14 -20.64 11.78
N VAL A 88 -3.06 -20.61 10.46
CA VAL A 88 -2.57 -19.45 9.69
C VAL A 88 -3.73 -18.51 9.44
N TYR A 89 -3.49 -17.22 9.63
CA TYR A 89 -4.48 -16.18 9.44
C TYR A 89 -3.88 -14.92 8.82
N PHE A 90 -4.78 -14.07 8.30
CA PHE A 90 -4.48 -12.70 7.92
C PHE A 90 -5.20 -11.73 8.82
N LEU A 91 -4.54 -10.62 9.11
CA LEU A 91 -5.17 -9.41 9.64
C LEU A 91 -5.33 -8.42 8.50
N LEU A 92 -6.58 -8.16 8.16
CA LEU A 92 -6.96 -7.10 7.26
C LEU A 92 -7.22 -5.86 8.11
N PRO A 93 -6.63 -4.70 7.77
CA PRO A 93 -6.82 -3.48 8.54
C PRO A 93 -8.30 -3.12 8.69
N LYS A 94 -8.59 -2.34 9.73
CA LYS A 94 -9.92 -1.81 10.06
C LYS A 94 -10.62 -1.36 8.77
N PRO A 95 -11.90 -1.71 8.56
CA PRO A 95 -12.72 -0.97 7.63
C PRO A 95 -12.91 0.41 8.27
N ASP A 96 -11.91 1.27 8.15
CA ASP A 96 -12.14 2.70 8.20
C ASP A 96 -13.31 2.93 7.25
N VAL A 97 -14.41 3.51 7.77
CA VAL A 97 -15.53 4.04 6.98
C VAL A 97 -14.95 4.44 5.66
N TYR A 98 -15.23 3.62 4.62
CA TYR A 98 -14.47 3.54 3.39
C TYR A 98 -13.72 4.84 3.21
N TYR A 99 -12.45 4.82 3.61
CA TYR A 99 -11.56 5.84 3.13
C TYR A 99 -11.69 5.64 1.63
N SER A 100 -12.49 6.48 0.97
CA SER A 100 -12.41 6.75 -0.45
C SER A 100 -11.06 7.40 -0.62
N SER A 101 -10.01 6.65 -0.36
CA SER A 101 -8.70 7.09 0.09
C SER A 101 -7.63 6.06 -0.26
N THR A 102 -8.03 5.03 -1.01
CA THR A 102 -7.29 4.63 -2.20
C THR A 102 -8.30 4.37 -3.32
N LYS A 103 -8.96 5.43 -3.83
CA LYS A 103 -9.45 5.31 -5.21
C LYS A 103 -8.24 5.22 -6.09
N VAL A 104 -7.72 4.01 -6.34
CA VAL A 104 -6.72 3.75 -7.38
C VAL A 104 -7.23 4.43 -8.66
N PHE A 105 -6.37 5.20 -9.32
CA PHE A 105 -6.65 5.74 -10.63
C PHE A 105 -6.96 4.51 -11.45
N PRO A 106 -8.16 4.44 -12.04
CA PRO A 106 -8.88 3.20 -12.36
C PRO A 106 -7.98 1.96 -12.39
N ILE A 107 -7.74 1.31 -11.23
CA ILE A 107 -6.92 0.09 -10.96
C ILE A 107 -5.54 -0.04 -11.68
N ALA A 108 -5.12 0.99 -12.41
CA ALA A 108 -4.22 0.96 -13.56
C ALA A 108 -3.85 2.39 -14.03
N ALA A 109 -3.54 3.32 -13.13
CA ALA A 109 -2.46 4.28 -13.43
C ALA A 109 -1.09 3.65 -13.12
N ASN A 110 -0.95 2.42 -13.66
CA ASN A 110 0.20 1.67 -14.12
C ASN A 110 1.55 2.17 -13.61
N SER A 111 2.31 1.30 -12.93
CA SER A 111 3.77 1.46 -12.76
C SER A 111 4.33 2.14 -14.01
N LYS A 112 4.74 3.39 -13.88
CA LYS A 112 5.27 4.17 -14.99
C LYS A 112 6.77 3.99 -14.97
N GLN A 113 7.33 3.73 -16.13
CA GLN A 113 8.75 3.86 -16.35
C GLN A 113 9.05 5.33 -16.60
N PHE A 114 9.67 5.97 -15.63
CA PHE A 114 10.17 7.32 -15.74
C PHE A 114 11.59 7.25 -16.26
N THR A 115 11.83 7.76 -17.47
CA THR A 115 13.17 7.76 -18.09
C THR A 115 13.78 9.15 -17.92
N ALA A 116 14.93 9.21 -17.24
CA ALA A 116 15.70 10.45 -17.14
C ALA A 116 16.48 10.67 -18.45
N ASN A 117 16.57 11.94 -18.89
CA ASN A 117 17.62 12.32 -19.83
C ASN A 117 18.96 12.35 -19.09
N ALA A 118 20.00 11.81 -19.72
CA ALA A 118 21.36 11.78 -19.20
C ALA A 118 21.86 13.17 -18.74
N ALA A 119 22.56 13.23 -17.61
CA ALA A 119 23.30 14.39 -17.11
C ALA A 119 22.50 15.69 -16.88
N ALA A 120 21.19 15.62 -16.58
CA ALA A 120 20.36 16.78 -16.30
C ALA A 120 19.92 16.83 -14.82
N TRP A 121 20.81 17.27 -13.93
CA TRP A 121 20.34 17.82 -12.65
C TRP A 121 19.64 19.13 -12.94
N ASN A 122 18.34 19.18 -12.61
CA ASN A 122 17.44 20.31 -12.73
C ASN A 122 17.17 20.81 -14.18
N THR A 123 15.90 21.03 -14.50
CA THR A 123 15.36 21.79 -15.65
C THR A 123 15.19 21.18 -17.05
N THR A 124 15.89 20.13 -17.49
CA THR A 124 15.84 19.70 -18.92
C THR A 124 15.10 18.39 -19.23
N GLY A 125 14.58 17.67 -18.23
CA GLY A 125 13.75 16.48 -18.46
C GLY A 125 12.31 16.83 -18.85
N SER A 126 11.77 16.20 -19.89
CA SER A 126 10.34 16.31 -20.25
C SER A 126 9.46 15.62 -19.22
N TYR A 127 8.33 16.24 -18.86
CA TYR A 127 7.34 15.59 -18.00
C TYR A 127 6.71 14.40 -18.71
N VAL A 128 6.69 13.26 -18.03
CA VAL A 128 5.86 12.12 -18.38
C VAL A 128 4.50 12.33 -17.71
N GLU A 129 3.45 12.30 -18.51
CA GLU A 129 2.09 12.34 -17.99
C GLU A 129 1.80 11.06 -17.21
N VAL A 130 1.52 11.23 -15.91
CA VAL A 130 1.10 10.11 -15.05
C VAL A 130 -0.41 9.96 -15.16
N VAL A 131 -1.14 11.06 -15.00
CA VAL A 131 -2.59 11.11 -15.23
C VAL A 131 -3.03 12.47 -15.77
N ALA A 132 -3.81 12.43 -16.86
CA ALA A 132 -4.33 13.62 -17.53
C ALA A 132 -5.27 14.48 -16.67
N ASN A 133 -6.07 13.88 -15.78
CA ASN A 133 -6.90 14.59 -14.80
C ASN A 133 -7.16 13.73 -13.56
N VAL A 134 -7.03 14.31 -12.36
CA VAL A 134 -7.48 13.66 -11.12
C VAL A 134 -9.00 13.77 -11.02
N GLY A 135 -9.70 12.64 -10.98
CA GLY A 135 -11.18 12.58 -11.02
C GLY A 135 -11.87 12.89 -9.68
N ALA A 136 -11.11 13.29 -8.67
CA ALA A 136 -11.57 13.70 -7.35
C ALA A 136 -10.49 14.55 -6.68
N ASN A 137 -10.84 15.25 -5.60
CA ASN A 137 -9.82 15.83 -4.72
C ASN A 137 -9.02 14.69 -4.10
N VAL A 138 -7.69 14.75 -4.18
CA VAL A 138 -6.79 13.75 -3.61
C VAL A 138 -5.69 14.41 -2.79
N GLU A 139 -5.09 13.64 -1.91
CA GLU A 139 -3.94 14.01 -1.11
C GLU A 139 -2.86 12.96 -1.38
N LEU A 140 -1.78 13.36 -2.05
CA LEU A 140 -0.64 12.49 -2.30
C LEU A 140 0.02 12.13 -0.96
N THR A 141 0.24 10.84 -0.73
CA THR A 141 0.81 10.29 0.50
C THR A 141 2.24 9.80 0.34
N GLY A 142 2.70 9.59 -0.90
CA GLY A 142 4.04 9.14 -1.18
C GLY A 142 4.25 8.61 -2.60
N PHE A 143 5.38 7.93 -2.79
CA PHE A 143 5.76 7.26 -4.02
C PHE A 143 6.30 5.87 -3.70
N TYR A 144 5.88 4.87 -4.45
CA TYR A 144 6.46 3.53 -4.37
C TYR A 144 7.38 3.29 -5.57
N CYS A 145 8.67 3.12 -5.27
CA CYS A 145 9.71 2.85 -6.25
C CYS A 145 9.90 1.33 -6.36
N SER A 146 9.63 0.74 -7.53
CA SER A 146 9.63 -0.72 -7.74
C SER A 146 10.90 -1.24 -8.44
N ALA A 147 11.61 -0.39 -9.18
CA ALA A 147 12.92 -0.70 -9.76
C ALA A 147 13.70 0.58 -10.09
N ILE A 148 15.02 0.51 -10.06
CA ILE A 148 15.94 1.62 -10.37
C ILE A 148 17.12 1.06 -11.16
N SER A 149 17.56 1.76 -12.21
CA SER A 149 18.73 1.35 -13.01
C SER A 149 20.07 1.96 -12.58
N ALA A 150 20.09 2.96 -11.68
CA ALA A 150 21.33 3.51 -11.09
C ALA A 150 21.12 4.05 -9.66
N SER A 151 22.20 4.52 -9.02
CA SER A 151 22.26 4.74 -7.56
C SER A 151 21.75 6.10 -7.08
N ASP A 152 21.67 7.13 -7.94
CA ASP A 152 21.37 8.51 -7.56
C ASP A 152 20.29 9.15 -8.44
N HIS A 153 19.03 9.07 -7.99
CA HIS A 153 17.87 9.62 -8.71
C HIS A 153 16.91 10.41 -7.84
N GLN A 154 16.22 11.35 -8.50
CA GLN A 154 15.08 12.05 -7.94
C GLN A 154 13.88 12.01 -8.89
N ILE A 155 12.68 11.87 -8.33
CA ILE A 155 11.42 12.06 -9.04
C ILE A 155 10.79 13.37 -8.56
N TYR A 156 10.42 14.23 -9.50
CA TYR A 156 9.57 15.39 -9.21
C TYR A 156 8.14 15.08 -9.59
N PHE A 157 7.19 15.51 -8.76
CA PHE A 157 5.77 15.54 -9.12
C PHE A 157 5.32 16.98 -9.35
N ALA A 158 4.45 17.16 -10.33
CA ALA A 158 3.99 18.46 -10.76
C ALA A 158 2.51 18.42 -11.15
N THR A 159 1.86 19.59 -11.06
CA THR A 159 0.46 19.74 -11.43
C THR A 159 0.27 20.94 -12.33
N GLY A 160 -0.66 20.85 -13.28
CA GLY A 160 -0.99 21.92 -14.21
C GLY A 160 -1.26 21.40 -15.62
N GLY A 161 -1.65 22.31 -16.53
CA GLY A 161 -1.87 21.96 -17.94
C GLY A 161 -0.62 21.39 -18.60
N ALA A 162 -0.79 20.66 -19.71
CA ALA A 162 0.34 20.15 -20.50
C ALA A 162 1.26 21.30 -20.94
N GLY A 163 2.54 21.22 -20.57
CA GLY A 163 3.54 22.27 -20.83
C GLY A 163 3.49 23.46 -19.86
N ALA A 164 2.60 23.45 -18.86
CA ALA A 164 2.47 24.48 -17.83
C ALA A 164 2.49 23.87 -16.41
N GLU A 165 3.14 22.73 -16.23
CA GLU A 165 3.20 22.01 -14.97
C GLU A 165 4.11 22.71 -13.94
N ALA A 166 3.56 23.00 -12.76
CA ALA A 166 4.32 23.54 -11.63
C ALA A 166 4.74 22.41 -10.69
N ILE A 167 6.03 22.34 -10.35
CA ILE A 167 6.57 21.37 -9.38
C ILE A 167 5.90 21.57 -8.02
N LYS A 168 5.52 20.46 -7.39
CA LYS A 168 4.89 20.42 -6.07
C LYS A 168 5.73 19.70 -5.02
N GLY A 169 6.71 18.91 -5.45
CA GLY A 169 7.70 18.31 -4.57
C GLY A 169 8.54 17.25 -5.28
N GLU A 170 9.34 16.55 -4.48
CA GLU A 170 10.33 15.58 -4.95
C GLU A 170 10.39 14.33 -4.08
N PHE A 171 10.86 13.23 -4.66
CA PHE A 171 11.13 11.95 -4.02
C PHE A 171 12.57 11.53 -4.34
N PRO A 172 13.47 11.44 -3.34
CA PRO A 172 14.80 10.88 -3.55
C PRO A 172 14.67 9.35 -3.65
N CYS A 173 14.64 8.79 -4.86
CA CYS A 173 14.65 7.34 -5.02
C CYS A 173 16.09 6.83 -5.16
N SER A 174 16.70 6.52 -4.02
CA SER A 174 18.01 5.86 -3.92
C SER A 174 17.91 4.35 -3.68
N ALA A 175 16.71 3.84 -3.38
CA ALA A 175 16.43 2.42 -3.16
C ALA A 175 14.97 2.07 -3.51
N VAL A 176 14.72 0.81 -3.85
CA VAL A 176 13.37 0.26 -4.05
C VAL A 176 12.62 0.31 -2.71
N GLY A 177 11.36 0.75 -2.75
CA GLY A 177 10.53 0.86 -1.55
C GLY A 177 9.58 2.06 -1.56
N PHE A 178 8.88 2.23 -0.44
CA PHE A 178 7.95 3.34 -0.25
C PHE A 178 8.67 4.57 0.31
N ILE A 179 8.45 5.72 -0.33
CA ILE A 179 8.98 7.02 0.07
C ILE A 179 7.78 7.91 0.46
N PRO A 180 7.62 8.24 1.74
CA PRO A 180 6.47 9.02 2.20
C PRO A 180 6.58 10.49 1.79
N LEU A 181 5.44 11.15 1.64
CA LEU A 181 5.32 12.59 1.43
C LEU A 181 4.49 13.20 2.56
N SER A 182 4.83 14.41 2.99
CA SER A 182 3.89 15.25 3.75
C SER A 182 2.73 15.61 2.83
N SER A 183 1.64 14.84 2.91
CA SER A 183 0.29 15.13 2.46
C SER A 183 0.10 16.37 1.58
N VAL A 184 0.14 16.20 0.25
CA VAL A 184 -0.07 17.31 -0.71
C VAL A 184 -1.44 17.17 -1.38
N ARG A 185 -2.33 18.15 -1.15
CA ARG A 185 -3.67 18.17 -1.73
C ARG A 185 -3.65 18.60 -3.20
N ILE A 186 -4.28 17.80 -4.05
CA ILE A 186 -4.50 18.01 -5.47
C ILE A 186 -6.02 18.10 -5.69
N ALA A 187 -6.49 19.18 -6.33
CA ALA A 187 -7.90 19.40 -6.57
C ALA A 187 -8.43 18.54 -7.74
N ASN A 188 -9.70 18.16 -7.70
CA ASN A 188 -10.41 17.51 -8.81
C ASN A 188 -10.21 18.28 -10.13
N GLY A 189 -10.04 17.56 -11.24
CA GLY A 189 -9.80 18.12 -12.57
C GLY A 189 -8.37 18.62 -12.81
N THR A 190 -7.47 18.45 -11.84
CA THR A 190 -6.05 18.82 -12.01
C THR A 190 -5.27 17.70 -12.67
N ARG A 191 -4.43 18.01 -13.64
CA ARG A 191 -3.50 17.05 -14.23
C ARG A 191 -2.30 16.79 -13.32
N LEU A 192 -1.87 15.53 -13.25
CA LEU A 192 -0.70 15.08 -12.50
C LEU A 192 0.38 14.55 -13.46
N ALA A 193 1.58 15.10 -13.33
CA ALA A 193 2.74 14.69 -14.14
C ALA A 193 3.95 14.46 -13.26
N ALA A 194 4.94 13.75 -13.80
CA ALA A 194 6.21 13.50 -13.12
C ALA A 194 7.38 13.62 -14.09
N LYS A 195 8.56 13.91 -13.55
CA LYS A 195 9.82 13.86 -14.29
C LYS A 195 10.92 13.32 -13.38
N THR A 196 11.95 12.73 -13.98
CA THR A 196 13.12 12.26 -13.26
C THR A 196 14.34 13.13 -13.56
N SER A 197 15.25 13.19 -12.60
CA SER A 197 16.63 13.63 -12.80
C SER A 197 17.60 12.56 -12.34
N SER A 198 18.75 12.47 -13.00
CA SER A 198 19.84 11.56 -12.68
C SER A 198 21.14 12.35 -12.56
N ALA A 199 21.99 11.96 -11.61
CA ALA A 199 23.38 12.39 -11.56
C ALA A 199 24.28 11.70 -12.57
N SER A 200 23.83 10.59 -13.12
CA SER A 200 24.62 9.77 -14.03
C SER A 200 24.66 10.39 -15.43
N THR A 201 25.72 10.05 -16.17
CA THR A 201 25.89 10.41 -17.58
C THR A 201 25.05 9.54 -18.52
N ASN A 202 24.28 8.58 -18.01
CA ASN A 202 23.48 7.65 -18.79
C ASN A 202 21.98 7.92 -18.63
N ALA A 203 21.20 7.55 -19.65
CA ALA A 203 19.75 7.51 -19.52
C ALA A 203 19.37 6.38 -18.58
N ASP A 204 18.66 6.71 -17.51
CA ASP A 204 18.28 5.79 -16.45
C ASP A 204 16.77 5.73 -16.31
N THR A 205 16.28 4.62 -15.82
CA THR A 205 14.84 4.38 -15.68
C THR A 205 14.47 4.03 -14.25
N ILE A 206 13.40 4.63 -13.78
CA ILE A 206 12.77 4.33 -12.49
C ILE A 206 11.37 3.82 -12.78
N ASN A 207 11.01 2.70 -12.16
CA ASN A 207 9.64 2.19 -12.20
C ASN A 207 8.95 2.50 -10.89
N GLY A 208 7.71 2.97 -10.94
CA GLY A 208 6.94 3.19 -9.72
C GLY A 208 5.59 3.86 -9.93
N PHE A 209 4.93 4.21 -8.83
CA PHE A 209 3.62 4.85 -8.83
C PHE A 209 3.43 5.76 -7.60
N PHE A 210 2.60 6.79 -7.73
CA PHE A 210 2.20 7.64 -6.61
C PHE A 210 1.13 6.96 -5.76
N THR A 211 1.25 7.10 -4.44
CA THR A 211 0.20 6.72 -3.49
C THR A 211 -0.55 7.97 -3.07
N TYR A 212 -1.85 7.84 -2.81
CA TYR A 212 -2.69 8.96 -2.42
C TYR A 212 -3.99 8.50 -1.78
N LYS A 213 -4.66 9.46 -1.15
CA LYS A 213 -6.00 9.32 -0.63
C LYS A 213 -6.95 10.36 -1.21
N GLN A 214 -8.12 9.96 -1.70
CA GLN A 214 -9.17 10.92 -1.98
C GLN A 214 -9.65 11.59 -0.69
N VAL A 215 -9.98 12.86 -0.84
CA VAL A 215 -10.49 13.73 0.20
C VAL A 215 -11.94 14.06 -0.18
N ILE A 216 -12.84 13.88 0.78
CA ILE A 216 -14.26 14.23 0.65
C ILE A 216 -14.41 15.75 0.81
#